data_AF-A0A962FJP1-F1
#
_entry.id   AF-A0A962FJP1-F1
#
_cell.length_a   1.000
_cell.length_b   1.000
_cell.length_c   1.000
_cell.angle_alpha   90.00
_cell.angle_beta   90.00
_cell.angle_gamma   90.00
#
_symmetry.space_group_name_H-M   'P 1'
#
loop_
_entity.id
_entity.type
_entity.pdbx_description
1 polymer ?
#
loop_
_entity_poly.entity_id
_entity_poly.type
_entity_poly.pdbx_seq_one_letter_code
_entity_poly.pdbx_strand_id
1 'polypeptide(L)'
;VSHYDLYKRVLTPAGLPVTWKGCVEARLSKSEQQWVNSNWGWGLSANKDFDISEDEPTQSDKASLYVPYFAPDEPDYSPWTWNAVSPGAYSTTTKGFHNNYLADGSLDSSWGWHALDSNLWWGAGTFLLKYNSSTKAAIIQETPDGNGYTYGPNMGCPDPILRLTNDKAAVTSKIDGLKY
;
A
#
# COMPACT_ATOMS: atom_id res chain seq x y z
N VAL A 1 -5.05 -15.19 -5.38
CA VAL A 1 -3.73 -14.64 -4.95
C VAL A 1 -4.04 -13.50 -4.00
N SER A 2 -3.58 -13.54 -2.76
CA SER A 2 -3.81 -12.43 -1.81
C SER A 2 -2.83 -11.26 -2.06
N HIS A 3 -3.14 -10.06 -1.57
CA HIS A 3 -2.20 -8.93 -1.59
C HIS A 3 -0.86 -9.30 -0.91
N TYR A 4 -0.92 -10.12 0.14
CA TYR A 4 0.27 -10.65 0.81
C TYR A 4 1.10 -11.61 -0.08
N ASP A 5 0.44 -12.42 -0.90
CA ASP A 5 1.13 -13.29 -1.87
C ASP A 5 1.75 -12.50 -3.03
N LEU A 6 1.15 -11.36 -3.41
CA LEU A 6 1.71 -10.43 -4.39
C LEU A 6 2.90 -9.69 -3.81
N TYR A 7 2.80 -9.26 -2.55
CA TYR A 7 3.85 -8.57 -1.82
C TYR A 7 5.16 -9.40 -1.74
N LYS A 8 5.05 -10.71 -1.49
CA LYS A 8 6.22 -11.61 -1.46
C LYS A 8 7.01 -11.67 -2.78
N ARG A 9 6.41 -11.24 -3.88
CA ARG A 9 7.05 -11.22 -5.21
C ARG A 9 7.85 -9.94 -5.44
N VAL A 10 7.63 -8.93 -4.61
CA VAL A 10 8.35 -7.66 -4.67
C VAL A 10 9.74 -7.84 -4.06
N LEU A 11 10.76 -7.38 -4.77
CA LEU A 11 12.16 -7.46 -4.36
C LEU A 11 12.78 -6.06 -4.26
N THR A 12 13.71 -5.87 -3.34
CA THR A 12 14.58 -4.69 -3.29
C THR A 12 15.49 -4.64 -4.52
N PRO A 13 16.16 -3.49 -4.82
CA PRO A 13 17.16 -3.42 -5.89
C PRO A 13 18.27 -4.47 -5.79
N ALA A 14 18.58 -4.93 -4.57
CA ALA A 14 19.56 -5.98 -4.30
C ALA A 14 19.02 -7.41 -4.56
N GLY A 15 17.77 -7.55 -5.01
CA GLY A 15 17.11 -8.83 -5.26
C GLY A 15 16.62 -9.54 -4.00
N LEU A 16 16.56 -8.86 -2.85
CA LEU A 16 16.07 -9.43 -1.60
C LEU A 16 14.56 -9.22 -1.46
N PRO A 17 13.80 -10.14 -0.82
CA PRO A 17 12.39 -9.90 -0.52
C PRO A 17 12.20 -8.62 0.29
N VAL A 18 11.19 -7.82 -0.09
CA VAL A 18 10.80 -6.64 0.68
C VAL A 18 10.06 -7.12 1.93
N THR A 19 10.37 -6.56 3.09
CA THR A 19 9.68 -6.91 4.36
C THR A 19 8.67 -5.83 4.69
N TRP A 20 7.43 -6.24 4.96
CA TRP A 20 6.36 -5.28 5.27
C TRP A 20 6.71 -4.62 6.60
N LYS A 21 6.63 -3.29 6.64
CA LYS A 21 7.04 -2.55 7.82
C LYS A 21 6.03 -2.59 8.95
N GLY A 22 4.81 -3.05 8.75
CA GLY A 22 3.80 -3.09 9.80
C GLY A 22 2.74 -1.99 9.71
N CYS A 23 2.69 -1.22 8.62
CA CYS A 23 1.60 -0.26 8.43
C CYS A 23 0.30 -0.96 8.06
N VAL A 24 -0.74 -0.63 8.80
CA VAL A 24 -2.08 -1.18 8.65
C VAL A 24 -3.02 -0.06 8.26
N GLU A 25 -4.07 -0.39 7.51
CA GLU A 25 -5.14 0.57 7.25
C GLU A 25 -5.84 0.94 8.56
N ALA A 26 -6.25 2.20 8.68
CA ALA A 26 -7.09 2.64 9.78
C ALA A 26 -8.39 1.83 9.77
N ARG A 27 -8.78 1.27 10.91
CA ARG A 27 -10.05 0.56 11.02
C ARG A 27 -11.20 1.52 11.13
N LEU A 28 -12.32 1.13 10.53
CA LEU A 28 -13.59 1.81 10.73
C LEU A 28 -13.93 1.81 12.22
N SER A 29 -14.21 2.98 12.76
CA SER A 29 -14.85 3.16 14.06
C SER A 29 -16.21 2.47 14.09
N LYS A 30 -16.78 2.31 15.30
CA LYS A 30 -18.09 1.69 15.46
C LYS A 30 -19.19 2.47 14.74
N SER A 31 -19.10 3.81 14.72
CA SER A 31 -20.05 4.67 14.01
C SER A 31 -19.95 4.51 12.49
N GLU A 32 -18.73 4.42 11.94
CA GLU A 32 -18.51 4.16 10.52
C GLU A 32 -19.01 2.76 10.13
N GLN A 33 -18.77 1.75 10.96
CA GLN A 33 -19.30 0.41 10.72
C GLN A 33 -20.84 0.38 10.75
N GLN A 34 -21.47 1.06 11.72
CA GLN A 34 -22.93 1.20 11.77
C GLN A 34 -23.46 1.89 10.51
N TRP A 35 -22.77 2.92 10.03
CA TRP A 35 -23.11 3.60 8.79
C TRP A 35 -22.98 2.66 7.58
N VAL A 36 -21.85 1.96 7.44
CA VAL A 36 -21.63 1.01 6.33
C VAL A 36 -22.68 -0.10 6.34
N ASN A 37 -22.98 -0.68 7.51
CA ASN A 37 -24.01 -1.70 7.64
C ASN A 37 -25.40 -1.17 7.25
N SER A 38 -25.75 0.03 7.67
CA SER A 38 -27.06 0.63 7.40
C SER A 38 -27.25 0.97 5.91
N ASN A 39 -26.16 1.32 5.22
CA ASN A 39 -26.21 1.73 3.82
C ASN A 39 -25.94 0.57 2.84
N TRP A 40 -25.17 -0.45 3.24
CA TRP A 40 -24.67 -1.48 2.34
C TRP A 40 -24.91 -2.92 2.81
N GLY A 41 -25.38 -3.15 4.04
CA GLY A 41 -25.74 -4.50 4.52
C GLY A 41 -24.56 -5.44 4.77
N TRP A 42 -23.35 -4.92 4.99
CA TRP A 42 -22.12 -5.72 5.09
C TRP A 42 -22.02 -6.61 6.34
N GLY A 43 -22.91 -6.45 7.32
CA GLY A 43 -22.96 -7.32 8.50
C GLY A 43 -21.71 -7.27 9.39
N LEU A 44 -20.95 -6.16 9.35
CA LEU A 44 -19.77 -5.98 10.19
C LEU A 44 -20.19 -5.78 11.65
N SER A 45 -19.55 -6.48 12.58
CA SER A 45 -19.86 -6.39 14.01
C SER A 45 -18.58 -6.05 14.75
N ALA A 46 -18.50 -4.83 15.29
CA ALA A 46 -17.52 -4.47 16.30
C ALA A 46 -18.20 -4.19 17.63
N ASN A 47 -17.71 -4.86 18.68
CA ASN A 47 -18.22 -4.68 20.02
C ASN A 47 -17.70 -3.40 20.70
N LYS A 48 -16.68 -2.75 20.12
CA LYS A 48 -16.03 -1.53 20.63
C LYS A 48 -15.36 -0.73 19.52
N ASP A 49 -14.96 0.50 19.82
CA ASP A 49 -14.07 1.26 18.94
C ASP A 49 -12.67 0.63 18.95
N PHE A 50 -12.05 0.59 17.78
CA PHE A 50 -10.71 0.06 17.57
C PHE A 50 -9.72 1.22 17.63
N ASP A 51 -9.31 1.55 18.86
CA ASP A 51 -8.36 2.62 19.19
C ASP A 51 -7.18 2.11 20.05
N ILE A 52 -6.49 3.01 20.77
CA ILE A 52 -5.36 2.68 21.65
C ILE A 52 -5.69 1.72 22.82
N SER A 53 -6.96 1.38 23.02
CA SER A 53 -7.47 0.49 24.08
C SER A 53 -7.90 -0.90 23.59
N GLU A 54 -7.47 -1.27 22.39
CA GLU A 54 -7.80 -2.55 21.76
C GLU A 54 -7.33 -3.80 22.50
N ASP A 55 -8.10 -4.89 22.32
CA ASP A 55 -7.68 -6.22 22.77
C ASP A 55 -6.75 -6.87 21.73
N GLU A 56 -6.13 -7.99 22.07
CA GLU A 56 -5.40 -8.82 21.11
C GLU A 56 -6.28 -9.25 19.94
N PRO A 57 -5.73 -9.30 18.70
CA PRO A 57 -6.50 -9.70 17.53
C PRO A 57 -6.81 -11.19 17.62
N THR A 58 -8.04 -11.59 17.33
CA THR A 58 -8.48 -12.98 17.42
C THR A 58 -9.02 -13.48 16.09
N GLN A 59 -8.81 -14.76 15.80
CA GLN A 59 -9.30 -15.35 14.56
C GLN A 59 -10.84 -15.43 14.48
N SER A 60 -11.52 -15.43 15.64
CA SER A 60 -12.98 -15.42 15.76
C SER A 60 -13.61 -14.07 15.44
N ASP A 61 -12.91 -12.96 15.72
CA ASP A 61 -13.36 -11.61 15.38
C ASP A 61 -12.58 -11.11 14.16
N LYS A 62 -13.17 -11.23 12.96
CA LYS A 62 -12.53 -10.79 11.72
C LYS A 62 -12.26 -9.28 11.70
N ALA A 63 -13.03 -8.47 12.42
CA ALA A 63 -12.81 -7.03 12.53
C ALA A 63 -11.65 -6.68 13.48
N SER A 64 -11.23 -7.62 14.33
CA SER A 64 -10.04 -7.47 15.17
C SER A 64 -8.73 -7.71 14.42
N LEU A 65 -8.76 -8.35 13.24
CA LEU A 65 -7.59 -8.61 12.42
C LEU A 65 -7.13 -7.35 11.69
N TYR A 66 -5.82 -7.18 11.58
CA TYR A 66 -5.23 -6.08 10.84
C TYR A 66 -5.29 -6.32 9.33
N VAL A 67 -5.62 -5.26 8.58
CA VAL A 67 -5.46 -5.21 7.14
C VAL A 67 -4.13 -4.52 6.86
N PRO A 68 -3.11 -5.22 6.32
CA PRO A 68 -1.87 -4.58 5.92
C PRO A 68 -2.15 -3.49 4.88
N TYR A 69 -1.61 -2.31 5.11
CA TYR A 69 -1.57 -1.24 4.12
C TYR A 69 -0.36 -1.46 3.20
N PHE A 70 -0.63 -1.45 1.90
CA PHE A 70 0.39 -1.41 0.87
C PHE A 70 0.11 -0.20 -0.01
N ALA A 71 1.11 0.69 -0.13
CA ALA A 71 0.97 1.85 -1.00
C ALA A 71 0.76 1.39 -2.45
N PRO A 72 -0.27 1.90 -3.15
CA PRO A 72 -0.52 1.54 -4.53
C PRO A 72 0.65 1.96 -5.40
N ASP A 73 0.99 1.11 -6.37
CA ASP A 73 1.93 1.46 -7.41
C ASP A 73 1.29 2.42 -8.41
N GLU A 74 2.02 3.44 -8.83
CA GLU A 74 1.56 4.46 -9.76
C GLU A 74 1.96 4.13 -11.21
N PRO A 75 1.27 4.70 -12.22
CA PRO A 75 1.54 4.38 -13.64
C PRO A 75 2.95 4.75 -14.13
N ASP A 76 3.44 4.06 -15.17
CA ASP A 76 4.74 4.30 -15.83
C ASP A 76 4.68 5.54 -16.75
N TYR A 77 4.31 6.69 -16.17
CA TYR A 77 3.85 7.84 -16.94
C TYR A 77 4.16 9.19 -16.29
N SER A 78 4.36 10.20 -17.14
CA SER A 78 4.49 11.60 -16.75
C SER A 78 3.28 12.41 -17.19
N PRO A 79 2.44 12.92 -16.26
CA PRO A 79 1.33 13.81 -16.62
C PRO A 79 1.80 15.17 -17.15
N TRP A 80 3.09 15.49 -17.03
CA TRP A 80 3.66 16.77 -17.47
C TRP A 80 4.24 16.72 -18.88
N THR A 81 4.91 15.61 -19.21
CA THR A 81 5.57 15.45 -20.50
C THR A 81 4.78 14.58 -21.48
N TRP A 82 3.71 13.95 -21.01
CA TRP A 82 2.86 13.04 -21.79
C TRP A 82 3.63 11.83 -22.35
N ASN A 83 4.72 11.43 -21.68
CA ASN A 83 5.57 10.32 -22.08
C ASN A 83 5.62 9.23 -21.02
N ALA A 84 5.93 8.00 -21.47
CA ALA A 84 6.22 6.89 -20.59
C ALA A 84 7.46 7.19 -19.72
N VAL A 85 7.40 6.77 -18.46
CA VAL A 85 8.49 6.93 -17.49
C VAL A 85 8.75 5.57 -16.86
N SER A 86 9.97 5.06 -17.02
CA SER A 86 10.37 3.82 -16.35
C SER A 86 10.20 3.94 -14.83
N PRO A 87 9.79 2.86 -14.15
CA PRO A 87 9.70 2.85 -12.70
C PRO A 87 11.03 3.18 -12.05
N GLY A 88 10.97 3.89 -10.92
CA GLY A 88 12.16 4.34 -10.21
C GLY A 88 11.92 5.63 -9.43
N ALA A 89 12.95 6.10 -8.73
CA ALA A 89 12.87 7.31 -7.93
C ALA A 89 12.35 8.50 -8.74
N TYR A 90 11.56 9.35 -8.07
CA TYR A 90 11.04 10.56 -8.69
C TYR A 90 12.18 11.38 -9.31
N SER A 91 11.99 11.81 -10.55
CA SER A 91 12.94 12.66 -11.26
C SER A 91 12.26 13.96 -11.64
N THR A 92 12.89 15.08 -11.27
CA THR A 92 12.46 16.42 -11.67
C THR A 92 12.56 16.65 -13.18
N THR A 93 13.31 15.79 -13.89
CA THR A 93 13.47 15.83 -15.35
C THR A 93 12.31 15.13 -16.05
N THR A 94 12.01 13.89 -15.68
CA THR A 94 10.91 13.11 -16.31
C THR A 94 9.55 13.46 -15.73
N LYS A 95 9.49 13.98 -14.49
CA LYS A 95 8.28 14.40 -13.78
C LYS A 95 7.20 13.31 -13.77
N GLY A 96 7.61 12.06 -13.55
CA GLY A 96 6.70 10.94 -13.35
C GLY A 96 6.02 10.99 -11.99
N PHE A 97 5.21 9.98 -11.73
CA PHE A 97 4.59 9.75 -10.43
C PHE A 97 5.61 9.43 -9.31
N HIS A 98 5.21 9.70 -8.06
CA HIS A 98 6.07 9.62 -6.89
C HIS A 98 6.12 8.23 -6.23
N ASN A 99 5.36 7.25 -6.73
CA ASN A 99 5.34 5.88 -6.25
C ASN A 99 5.10 4.85 -7.38
N ASN A 100 5.76 5.05 -8.52
CA ASN A 100 5.93 4.12 -9.62
C ASN A 100 7.18 3.22 -9.42
N TYR A 101 7.00 2.10 -8.71
CA TYR A 101 8.05 1.16 -8.30
C TYR A 101 7.97 -0.21 -9.00
N LEU A 102 6.86 -0.53 -9.64
CA LEU A 102 6.70 -1.74 -10.46
C LEU A 102 6.49 -1.37 -11.93
N ALA A 103 7.23 -2.06 -12.80
CA ALA A 103 7.05 -1.92 -14.24
C ALA A 103 5.67 -2.40 -14.67
N ASP A 104 5.08 -1.65 -15.60
CA ASP A 104 3.91 -2.09 -16.33
C ASP A 104 4.23 -3.36 -17.11
N GLY A 105 3.55 -4.45 -16.75
CA GLY A 105 3.64 -5.72 -17.45
C GLY A 105 2.80 -5.72 -18.72
N SER A 106 3.16 -6.61 -19.65
CA SER A 106 2.38 -6.89 -20.85
C SER A 106 1.30 -7.93 -20.60
N LEU A 107 0.21 -7.85 -21.36
CA LEU A 107 -0.79 -8.91 -21.44
C LEU A 107 -0.15 -10.20 -21.98
N ASP A 108 -0.37 -11.31 -21.29
CA ASP A 108 0.02 -12.62 -21.78
C ASP A 108 -0.85 -13.01 -22.98
N SER A 109 -0.21 -13.18 -24.13
CA SER A 109 -0.88 -13.55 -25.39
C SER A 109 -1.70 -14.84 -25.31
N SER A 110 -1.40 -15.73 -24.35
CA SER A 110 -2.13 -16.99 -24.15
C SER A 110 -3.49 -16.81 -23.48
N TRP A 111 -3.78 -15.66 -22.87
CA TRP A 111 -5.04 -15.43 -22.15
C TRP A 111 -6.22 -15.15 -23.09
N GLY A 112 -5.95 -14.88 -24.37
CA GLY A 112 -6.97 -14.48 -25.34
C GLY A 112 -7.54 -13.08 -25.10
N TRP A 113 -6.92 -12.30 -24.21
CA TRP A 113 -7.27 -10.91 -23.98
C TRP A 113 -6.69 -10.06 -25.10
N HIS A 114 -7.53 -9.19 -25.64
CA HIS A 114 -7.12 -8.17 -26.60
C HIS A 114 -7.55 -6.81 -26.06
N ALA A 115 -6.66 -5.83 -26.12
CA ALA A 115 -7.03 -4.45 -25.84
C ALA A 115 -8.13 -4.05 -26.84
N LEU A 116 -9.30 -3.66 -26.34
CA LEU A 116 -10.43 -3.26 -27.18
C LEU A 116 -10.14 -1.96 -27.97
N ASP A 117 -9.14 -1.21 -27.53
CA ASP A 117 -8.63 -0.05 -28.23
C ASP A 117 -7.09 -0.05 -28.20
N SER A 118 -6.48 -0.51 -29.29
CA SER A 118 -5.03 -0.47 -29.51
C SER A 118 -4.55 0.89 -30.04
N ASN A 119 -5.47 1.83 -30.34
CA ASN A 119 -5.20 3.12 -30.97
C ASN A 119 -5.35 4.32 -30.03
N LEU A 120 -5.88 4.15 -28.82
CA LEU A 120 -5.84 5.19 -27.82
C LEU A 120 -4.40 5.34 -27.31
N TRP A 121 -3.79 6.46 -27.69
CA TRP A 121 -2.57 7.10 -27.17
C TRP A 121 -2.42 7.16 -25.63
N TRP A 122 -3.35 6.55 -24.90
CA TRP A 122 -3.41 6.55 -23.46
C TRP A 122 -3.04 5.22 -22.82
N GLY A 123 -3.09 4.07 -23.53
CA GLY A 123 -2.61 2.77 -23.04
C GLY A 123 -3.07 2.35 -21.63
N ALA A 124 -4.01 3.08 -21.02
CA ALA A 124 -4.17 3.09 -19.56
C ALA A 124 -4.70 1.76 -19.05
N GLY A 125 -5.38 1.00 -19.93
CA GLY A 125 -5.84 -0.36 -19.68
C GLY A 125 -4.80 -1.45 -19.97
N THR A 126 -3.75 -1.20 -20.75
CA THR A 126 -2.70 -2.20 -21.02
C THR A 126 -1.68 -2.32 -19.89
N PHE A 127 -1.62 -1.30 -19.04
CA PHE A 127 -0.69 -1.14 -17.93
C PHE A 127 -1.25 -1.62 -16.58
N LEU A 128 -2.38 -2.34 -16.60
CA LEU A 128 -3.04 -2.85 -15.38
C LEU A 128 -2.28 -4.01 -14.71
N LEU A 129 -1.32 -4.62 -15.41
CA LEU A 129 -0.68 -5.86 -14.96
C LEU A 129 0.71 -5.59 -14.36
N LYS A 130 0.78 -5.39 -13.05
CA LYS A 130 2.03 -5.08 -12.34
C LYS A 130 2.72 -6.29 -11.66
N TYR A 131 2.09 -7.48 -11.70
CA TYR A 131 2.56 -8.67 -10.96
C TYR A 131 2.60 -9.93 -11.83
N ASN A 132 3.50 -9.96 -12.82
CA ASN A 132 3.89 -11.23 -13.43
C ASN A 132 4.97 -11.92 -12.56
N SER A 133 5.12 -13.24 -12.65
CA SER A 133 6.10 -14.01 -11.87
C SER A 133 7.57 -13.62 -12.11
N SER A 134 7.81 -12.69 -13.03
CA SER A 134 9.10 -12.11 -13.39
C SER A 134 9.24 -10.64 -13.01
N THR A 135 8.20 -9.98 -12.47
CA THR A 135 8.23 -8.53 -12.21
C THR A 135 9.13 -8.29 -11.02
N LYS A 136 10.29 -7.70 -11.29
CA LYS A 136 11.20 -7.20 -10.26
C LYS A 136 10.85 -5.73 -10.06
N ALA A 137 10.67 -5.30 -8.81
CA ALA A 137 10.55 -3.87 -8.56
C ALA A 137 11.82 -3.18 -9.07
N ALA A 138 11.66 -2.07 -9.77
CA ALA A 138 12.81 -1.39 -10.35
C ALA A 138 13.66 -0.78 -9.22
N ILE A 139 13.00 -0.09 -8.27
CA ILE A 139 13.65 0.49 -7.09
C ILE A 139 12.65 0.54 -5.91
N ILE A 140 13.12 0.18 -4.71
CA ILE A 140 12.40 0.38 -3.45
C ILE A 140 13.29 1.15 -2.51
N GLN A 141 12.70 2.17 -1.88
CA GLN A 141 13.39 3.05 -0.96
C GLN A 141 12.68 3.02 0.38
N GLU A 142 13.19 2.17 1.26
CA GLU A 142 12.68 2.03 2.62
C GLU A 142 13.14 3.17 3.54
N THR A 143 14.26 3.84 3.24
CA THR A 143 14.75 4.96 4.05
C THR A 143 14.30 6.28 3.41
N PRO A 144 13.71 7.23 4.16
CA PRO A 144 13.34 8.53 3.62
C PRO A 144 14.50 9.23 2.89
N ASP A 145 14.22 9.89 1.76
CA ASP A 145 15.19 10.75 1.08
C ASP A 145 15.45 12.05 1.89
N GLY A 146 16.25 12.96 1.34
CA GLY A 146 16.50 14.27 1.94
C GLY A 146 15.25 15.15 2.13
N ASN A 147 14.11 14.79 1.53
CA ASN A 147 12.83 15.45 1.67
C ASN A 147 11.84 14.65 2.54
N GLY A 148 12.24 13.49 3.07
CA GLY A 148 11.40 12.65 3.93
C GLY A 148 10.54 11.62 3.18
N TYR A 149 10.70 11.44 1.86
CA TYR A 149 9.88 10.51 1.09
C TYR A 149 10.47 9.10 1.05
N THR A 150 9.63 8.10 1.27
CA THR A 150 9.90 6.68 0.99
C THR A 150 9.24 6.28 -0.32
N TYR A 151 9.65 5.14 -0.89
CA TYR A 151 9.19 4.70 -2.20
C TYR A 151 8.99 3.18 -2.21
N GLY A 152 7.94 2.71 -2.84
CA GLY A 152 7.61 1.29 -2.90
C GLY A 152 6.32 0.95 -2.14
N PRO A 153 6.08 -0.35 -1.88
CA PRO A 153 4.86 -0.80 -1.21
C PRO A 153 4.74 -0.30 0.24
N ASN A 154 5.85 0.13 0.84
CA ASN A 154 5.90 0.77 2.17
C ASN A 154 5.96 2.32 2.08
N MET A 155 5.63 2.95 0.94
CA MET A 155 5.61 4.42 0.85
C MET A 155 4.66 5.02 1.90
N GLY A 156 5.14 6.07 2.57
CA GLY A 156 4.35 6.75 3.61
C GLY A 156 4.18 5.92 4.89
N CYS A 157 4.91 4.80 5.00
CA CYS A 157 5.02 3.98 6.20
C CYS A 157 6.39 4.22 6.88
N PRO A 158 6.58 5.35 7.58
CA PRO A 158 7.86 5.69 8.20
C PRO A 158 8.20 4.72 9.34
N ASP A 159 7.19 4.30 10.09
CA ASP A 159 7.33 3.41 11.24
C ASP A 159 6.37 2.23 11.12
N PRO A 160 6.77 1.02 11.58
CA PRO A 160 5.80 0.01 11.93
C PRO A 160 4.73 0.64 12.80
N ILE A 161 3.46 0.49 12.43
CA ILE A 161 2.41 0.51 13.44
C ILE A 161 2.61 -0.78 14.26
N LEU A 162 3.70 -0.82 15.03
CA LEU A 162 3.65 -1.54 16.28
C LEU A 162 2.45 -0.92 16.98
N ARG A 163 1.48 -1.76 17.37
CA ARG A 163 0.54 -1.40 18.43
C ARG A 163 1.33 -0.55 19.40
N LEU A 164 0.89 0.70 19.63
CA LEU A 164 1.36 1.51 20.74
C LEU A 164 1.57 0.53 21.88
N THR A 165 2.84 0.33 22.20
CA THR A 165 3.40 -0.81 22.92
C THR A 165 2.41 -1.47 23.88
N ASN A 166 2.45 -2.81 24.04
CA ASN A 166 1.72 -3.48 25.12
C ASN A 166 2.02 -2.88 26.50
N ASP A 167 3.10 -2.11 26.61
CA ASP A 167 3.35 -1.14 27.68
C ASP A 167 2.53 0.16 27.52
N LYS A 168 1.23 0.04 27.79
CA LYS A 168 0.30 1.17 27.83
C LYS A 168 0.81 2.28 28.76
N ALA A 169 1.52 1.94 29.84
CA ALA A 169 2.06 2.91 30.77
C ALA A 169 3.13 3.80 30.12
N ALA A 170 4.02 3.22 29.30
CA ALA A 170 5.04 3.99 28.58
C ALA A 170 4.44 5.00 27.57
N VAL A 171 3.32 4.65 26.92
CA VAL A 171 2.64 5.54 25.96
C VAL A 171 1.93 6.67 26.69
N THR A 172 1.12 6.35 27.70
CA THR A 172 0.39 7.38 28.48
C THR A 172 1.35 8.32 29.19
N SER A 173 2.44 7.80 29.77
CA SER A 173 3.47 8.62 30.43
C SER A 173 4.18 9.57 29.47
N LYS A 174 4.36 9.15 28.20
CA LYS A 174 4.90 10.04 27.16
C LYS A 174 3.90 11.13 26.78
N ILE A 175 2.62 10.80 26.61
CA ILE A 175 1.55 11.76 26.30
C ILE A 175 1.39 12.78 27.44
N ASP A 176 1.33 12.32 28.69
CA ASP A 176 1.24 13.17 29.88
C ASP A 176 2.48 14.05 30.08
N GLY A 177 3.61 13.61 29.53
CA GLY A 177 4.88 14.34 29.52
C GLY A 177 5.03 15.35 28.37
N LEU A 178 4.14 15.35 27.38
CA LEU A 178 4.15 16.35 26.32
C LEU A 178 3.71 17.69 26.89
N LYS A 179 4.62 18.65 26.90
CA LYS A 179 4.24 20.05 27.05
C LYS A 179 3.78 20.51 25.67
N TYR A 180 2.46 20.55 25.51
CA TYR A 180 1.69 20.95 24.32
C TYR A 180 1.79 19.98 23.14
#